data_AF-A0A7W1F384-F1
#
_entry.id   AF-A0A7W1F384-F1
#
_cell.length_a   1.000
_cell.length_b   1.000
_cell.length_c   1.000
_cell.angle_alpha   90.00
_cell.angle_beta   90.00
_cell.angle_gamma   90.00
#
_symmetry.space_group_name_H-M   'P 1'
#
loop_
_entity.id
_entity.type
_entity.pdbx_description
1 polymer ?
#
loop_
_entity_poly.entity_id
_entity_poly.type
_entity_poly.pdbx_seq_one_letter_code
_entity_poly.pdbx_strand_id
1 'polypeptide(L)'
;MPALRPADLIKRFGSPLYVYDLDLVRRRARALKDCVSYRPFRPLYAIKANPCPAVARVLVDEGFGIDAVSPGEVALALRLGLSPGWVLYTENNMTDAEMGQAVDQGVLVNCGSLDRLERLGKAGVER
;
A
#
# COMPACT_ATOMS: atom_id res chain seq x y z
N MET A 1 -3.11 24.27 -17.07
CA MET A 1 -2.80 23.41 -18.24
C MET A 1 -4.03 23.34 -19.11
N PRO A 2 -3.92 23.41 -20.46
CA PRO A 2 -5.07 23.14 -21.31
C PRO A 2 -5.62 21.75 -20.98
N ALA A 3 -6.95 21.64 -20.90
CA ALA A 3 -7.59 20.38 -20.54
C ALA A 3 -7.23 19.30 -21.57
N LEU A 4 -6.51 18.26 -21.14
CA LEU A 4 -6.25 17.09 -21.96
C LEU A 4 -7.60 16.45 -22.32
N ARG A 5 -7.92 16.37 -23.61
CA ARG A 5 -9.17 15.77 -24.06
C ARG A 5 -8.99 14.25 -24.18
N PRO A 6 -9.98 13.44 -23.76
CA PRO A 6 -9.90 11.98 -23.89
C PRO A 6 -9.57 11.50 -25.32
N ALA A 7 -10.13 12.15 -26.35
CA ALA A 7 -9.88 11.81 -27.75
C ALA A 7 -8.39 11.95 -28.15
N ASP A 8 -7.70 12.98 -27.65
CA ASP A 8 -6.27 13.19 -27.95
C ASP A 8 -5.41 12.10 -27.30
N LEU A 9 -5.79 11.65 -26.10
CA LEU A 9 -5.10 10.56 -25.39
C LEU A 9 -5.32 9.22 -26.08
N ILE A 10 -6.55 8.90 -26.50
CA ILE A 10 -6.85 7.67 -27.24
C ILE A 10 -6.08 7.65 -28.56
N LYS A 11 -6.04 8.77 -29.30
CA LYS A 11 -5.28 8.86 -30.55
C LYS A 11 -3.78 8.59 -30.33
N ARG A 12 -3.23 9.00 -29.18
CA ARG A 12 -1.81 8.85 -28.86
C ARG A 12 -1.45 7.47 -28.26
N PHE A 13 -2.30 6.91 -27.41
CA PHE A 13 -1.99 5.73 -26.59
C PHE A 13 -2.85 4.50 -26.90
N GLY A 14 -3.87 4.62 -27.76
CA GLY A 14 -4.79 3.54 -28.08
C GLY A 14 -5.93 3.37 -27.07
N SER A 15 -6.73 2.32 -27.26
CA SER A 15 -7.87 1.96 -26.40
C SER A 15 -7.94 0.43 -26.23
N PRO A 16 -8.32 -0.10 -25.06
CA PRO A 16 -8.71 0.61 -23.83
C PRO A 16 -7.54 1.31 -23.13
N LEU A 17 -7.81 2.45 -22.49
CA LEU A 17 -6.80 3.28 -21.83
C LEU A 17 -7.25 3.68 -20.41
N TYR A 18 -6.39 3.43 -19.43
CA TYR A 18 -6.51 4.00 -18.08
C TYR A 18 -5.75 5.32 -17.99
N VAL A 19 -6.37 6.32 -17.37
CA VAL A 19 -5.77 7.64 -17.13
C VAL A 19 -6.00 8.02 -15.67
N TYR A 20 -4.95 8.42 -14.97
CA TYR A 20 -5.00 8.80 -13.56
C TYR A 20 -4.64 10.29 -13.39
N ASP A 21 -5.50 11.05 -12.72
CA ASP A 21 -5.19 12.41 -12.25
C ASP A 21 -4.46 12.31 -10.91
N LEU A 22 -3.13 12.37 -10.95
CA LEU A 22 -2.29 12.28 -9.75
C LEU A 22 -2.42 13.50 -8.83
N ASP A 23 -2.76 14.67 -9.36
CA ASP A 23 -3.01 15.85 -8.52
C ASP A 23 -4.32 15.69 -7.74
N LEU A 24 -5.34 15.05 -8.33
CA LEU A 24 -6.55 14.69 -7.60
C LEU A 24 -6.25 13.67 -6.48
N VAL A 25 -5.47 12.63 -6.76
CA VAL A 25 -5.05 11.65 -5.73
C VAL A 25 -4.37 12.37 -4.57
N ARG A 26 -3.44 13.28 -4.87
CA ARG A 26 -2.74 14.09 -3.87
C ARG A 26 -3.70 14.95 -3.04
N ARG A 27 -4.63 15.67 -3.69
CA ARG A 27 -5.64 16.50 -2.99
C ARG A 27 -6.52 15.66 -2.06
N ARG A 28 -6.94 14.46 -2.49
CA ARG A 28 -7.78 13.56 -1.68
C ARG A 28 -7.00 12.98 -0.50
N ALA A 29 -5.74 12.62 -0.69
CA ALA A 29 -4.87 12.14 0.38
C ALA A 29 -4.70 13.18 1.51
N ARG A 30 -4.48 14.44 1.14
CA ARG A 30 -4.39 15.56 2.09
C ARG A 30 -5.70 15.79 2.84
N ALA A 31 -6.80 15.89 2.10
CA ALA A 31 -8.13 16.07 2.69
C ALA A 31 -8.46 14.97 3.70
N LEU A 32 -8.12 13.70 3.41
CA LEU A 32 -8.33 12.60 4.36
C LEU A 32 -7.51 12.77 5.64
N LYS A 33 -6.22 13.13 5.52
CA LYS A 33 -5.36 13.37 6.68
C LYS A 33 -5.86 14.54 7.54
N ASP A 34 -6.35 15.59 6.90
CA ASP A 34 -6.81 16.82 7.58
C ASP A 34 -8.12 16.59 8.35
N CYS A 35 -8.95 15.62 7.92
CA CYS A 35 -10.17 15.22 8.65
C CYS A 35 -9.90 14.46 9.96
N VAL A 36 -8.69 13.94 10.18
CA VAL A 36 -8.34 13.17 11.37
C VAL A 36 -7.50 14.03 12.31
N SER A 37 -8.03 14.37 13.48
CA SER A 37 -7.38 15.29 14.44
C SER A 37 -6.49 14.62 15.48
N TYR A 38 -6.73 13.35 15.82
CA TYR A 38 -5.97 12.66 16.86
C TYR A 38 -4.54 12.31 16.39
N ARG A 39 -3.59 12.28 17.31
CA ARG A 39 -2.20 11.87 17.04
C ARG A 39 -1.70 10.91 18.13
N PRO A 40 -0.87 9.90 17.78
CA PRO A 40 -0.33 9.63 16.44
C PRO A 40 -1.39 9.07 15.47
N PHE A 41 -1.32 9.45 14.19
CA PHE A 41 -2.15 8.93 13.11
C PHE A 41 -1.25 8.48 11.96
N ARG A 42 -1.44 7.24 11.50
CA ARG A 42 -0.68 6.64 10.40
C ARG A 42 -1.65 6.05 9.38
N PRO A 43 -1.98 6.77 8.29
CA PRO A 43 -2.83 6.23 7.26
C PRO A 43 -2.05 5.20 6.42
N LEU A 44 -2.67 4.06 6.13
CA LEU A 44 -2.14 3.04 5.23
C LEU A 44 -3.00 2.95 3.98
N TYR A 45 -2.38 3.03 2.81
CA TYR A 45 -3.09 2.84 1.55
C TYR A 45 -3.26 1.36 1.24
N ALA A 46 -4.51 0.90 1.12
CA ALA A 46 -4.81 -0.44 0.66
C ALA A 46 -4.47 -0.59 -0.83
N ILE A 47 -3.28 -1.10 -1.13
CA ILE A 47 -2.69 -1.06 -2.48
C ILE A 47 -3.42 -1.92 -3.50
N LYS A 48 -4.14 -2.95 -3.05
CA LYS A 48 -5.08 -3.74 -3.86
C LYS A 48 -6.17 -2.92 -4.56
N ALA A 49 -6.46 -1.71 -4.07
CA ALA A 49 -7.41 -0.81 -4.74
C ALA A 49 -6.87 -0.31 -6.09
N ASN A 50 -5.57 -0.03 -6.18
CA ASN A 50 -4.88 0.31 -7.42
C ASN A 50 -3.34 0.16 -7.24
N PRO A 51 -2.74 -0.93 -7.72
CA PRO A 51 -1.32 -1.19 -7.54
C PRO A 51 -0.41 -0.42 -8.52
N CYS A 52 -0.96 0.54 -9.29
CA CYS A 52 -0.16 1.38 -10.17
C CYS A 52 0.96 2.09 -9.39
N PRO A 53 2.25 1.88 -9.71
CA PRO A 53 3.35 2.44 -8.93
C PRO A 53 3.33 3.97 -8.83
N ALA A 54 2.84 4.66 -9.86
CA ALA A 54 2.72 6.11 -9.85
C ALA A 54 1.64 6.62 -8.86
N VAL A 55 0.53 5.90 -8.72
CA VAL A 55 -0.52 6.22 -7.74
C VAL A 55 -0.03 5.93 -6.32
N ALA A 56 0.56 4.75 -6.11
CA ALA A 56 1.12 4.38 -4.81
C ALA A 56 2.23 5.34 -4.37
N ARG A 57 3.13 5.76 -5.28
CA ARG A 57 4.16 6.77 -5.04
C ARG A 57 3.57 8.07 -4.50
N VAL A 58 2.51 8.59 -5.12
CA VAL A 58 1.88 9.84 -4.68
C VAL A 58 1.36 9.73 -3.25
N LEU A 59 0.77 8.59 -2.87
CA LEU A 59 0.29 8.39 -1.50
C LEU A 59 1.42 8.25 -0.49
N VAL A 60 2.50 7.53 -0.85
CA VAL A 60 3.72 7.45 -0.04
C VAL A 60 4.36 8.82 0.17
N ASP A 61 4.47 9.63 -0.89
CA ASP A 61 5.01 11.00 -0.83
C ASP A 61 4.11 11.92 0.03
N GLU A 62 2.81 11.63 0.11
CA GLU A 62 1.86 12.27 1.01
C GLU A 62 1.86 11.66 2.42
N GLY A 63 2.81 10.80 2.77
CA GLY A 63 3.01 10.27 4.12
C GLY A 63 2.09 9.11 4.49
N PHE A 64 1.53 8.41 3.52
CA PHE A 64 0.83 7.14 3.76
C PHE A 64 1.83 5.99 3.81
N GLY A 65 1.58 5.02 4.69
CA GLY A 65 2.16 3.69 4.54
C GLY A 65 1.36 2.86 3.54
N ILE A 66 1.66 1.57 3.46
CA ILE A 66 0.96 0.63 2.57
C ILE A 66 0.35 -0.50 3.39
N ASP A 67 -0.91 -0.80 3.08
CA ASP A 67 -1.60 -2.03 3.44
C ASP A 67 -1.56 -2.97 2.22
N ALA A 68 -0.77 -4.04 2.33
CA ALA A 68 -0.49 -5.03 1.30
C ALA A 68 -1.19 -6.35 1.62
N VAL A 69 -1.54 -7.10 0.58
CA VAL A 69 -2.14 -8.44 0.66
C VAL A 69 -1.36 -9.47 -0.15
N SER A 70 -0.14 -9.15 -0.61
CA SER A 70 0.76 -10.12 -1.22
C SER A 70 2.24 -9.76 -1.03
N PRO A 71 3.17 -10.72 -1.20
CA PRO A 71 4.61 -10.44 -1.15
C PRO A 71 5.05 -9.46 -2.24
N GLY A 72 4.41 -9.49 -3.41
CA GLY A 72 4.70 -8.56 -4.50
C GLY A 72 4.35 -7.11 -4.14
N GLU A 73 3.26 -6.90 -3.40
CA GLU A 73 2.86 -5.58 -2.91
C GLU A 73 3.75 -5.10 -1.76
N VAL A 74 4.18 -6.00 -0.87
CA VAL A 74 5.21 -5.71 0.14
C VAL A 74 6.50 -5.26 -0.54
N ALA A 75 6.97 -6.01 -1.54
CA ALA A 75 8.16 -5.66 -2.30
C ALA A 75 8.02 -4.31 -3.04
N LEU A 76 6.85 -4.03 -3.62
CA LEU A 76 6.57 -2.72 -4.23
C LEU A 76 6.65 -1.60 -3.18
N ALA A 77 6.04 -1.78 -2.00
CA ALA A 77 6.07 -0.80 -0.92
C ALA A 77 7.49 -0.47 -0.46
N LEU A 78 8.32 -1.50 -0.27
CA LEU A 78 9.74 -1.34 0.09
C LEU A 78 10.54 -0.65 -1.03
N ARG A 79 10.29 -0.99 -2.29
CA ARG A 79 10.90 -0.33 -3.46
C ARG A 79 10.46 1.12 -3.62
N LEU A 80 9.30 1.49 -3.08
CA LEU A 80 8.88 2.88 -2.97
C LEU A 80 9.63 3.65 -1.87
N GLY A 81 10.51 2.99 -1.10
CA GLY A 81 11.33 3.63 -0.07
C GLY A 81 10.64 3.74 1.29
N LEU A 82 9.51 3.06 1.50
CA LEU A 82 8.92 2.94 2.83
C LEU A 82 9.85 2.10 3.71
N SER A 83 10.05 2.55 4.94
CA SER A 83 10.61 1.68 5.99
C SER A 83 9.63 0.53 6.27
N PRO A 84 10.10 -0.69 6.58
CA PRO A 84 9.25 -1.87 6.78
C PRO A 84 8.10 -1.68 7.78
N GLY A 85 8.32 -0.93 8.87
CA GLY A 85 7.28 -0.63 9.87
C GLY A 85 6.13 0.27 9.39
N TRP A 86 6.17 0.75 8.15
CA TRP A 86 5.07 1.45 7.47
C TRP A 86 4.35 0.58 6.44
N VAL A 87 4.69 -0.70 6.38
CA VAL A 87 4.03 -1.71 5.56
C VAL A 87 3.31 -2.68 6.49
N LEU A 88 2.00 -2.83 6.30
CA LEU A 88 1.19 -3.83 6.96
C LEU A 88 0.80 -4.90 5.94
N TYR A 89 1.12 -6.15 6.22
CA TYR A 89 0.72 -7.29 5.40
C TYR A 89 -0.53 -7.92 6.02
N THR A 90 -1.69 -7.69 5.42
CA THR A 90 -3.02 -8.05 5.95
C THR A 90 -3.60 -9.37 5.44
N GLU A 91 -2.86 -10.12 4.62
CA GLU A 91 -3.36 -11.34 3.98
C GLU A 91 -3.79 -12.42 5.00
N ASN A 92 -5.01 -12.92 4.83
CA ASN A 92 -5.57 -13.95 5.71
C ASN A 92 -4.96 -15.33 5.44
N ASN A 93 -4.66 -15.61 4.18
CA ASN A 93 -4.13 -16.90 3.73
C ASN A 93 -2.60 -16.89 3.52
N MET A 94 -1.90 -16.05 4.27
CA MET A 94 -0.44 -15.98 4.28
C MET A 94 0.16 -17.34 4.65
N THR A 95 1.10 -17.81 3.84
CA THR A 95 1.90 -19.00 4.15
C THR A 95 2.91 -18.71 5.26
N ASP A 96 3.39 -19.76 5.95
CA ASP A 96 4.43 -19.59 6.98
C ASP A 96 5.72 -18.98 6.42
N ALA A 97 6.07 -19.33 5.18
CA ALA A 97 7.24 -18.79 4.51
C ALA A 97 7.09 -17.28 4.24
N GLU A 98 5.92 -16.85 3.74
CA GLU A 98 5.64 -15.43 3.52
C GLU A 98 5.59 -14.65 4.84
N MET A 99 5.01 -15.24 5.89
CA MET A 99 4.99 -14.66 7.23
C MET A 99 6.41 -14.47 7.78
N GLY A 100 7.23 -15.52 7.72
CA GLY A 100 8.63 -15.46 8.16
C GLY A 100 9.41 -14.37 7.41
N GLN A 101 9.31 -14.33 6.08
CA GLN A 101 9.95 -13.31 5.26
C GLN A 101 9.50 -11.88 5.62
N ALA A 102 8.20 -11.66 5.81
CA ALA A 102 7.69 -10.35 6.21
C ALA A 102 8.22 -9.94 7.59
N VAL A 103 8.23 -10.87 8.54
CA VAL A 103 8.76 -10.63 9.89
C VAL A 103 10.25 -10.32 9.85
N ASP A 104 11.05 -11.09 9.13
CA ASP A 104 12.50 -10.92 8.99
C ASP A 104 12.85 -9.56 8.37
N GLN A 105 12.02 -9.09 7.44
CA GLN A 105 12.17 -7.77 6.81
C GLN A 105 11.75 -6.61 7.71
N GLY A 106 11.15 -6.86 8.88
CA GLY A 106 10.62 -5.79 9.74
C GLY A 106 9.21 -5.31 9.36
N VAL A 107 8.54 -5.97 8.42
CA VAL A 107 7.16 -5.65 8.00
C VAL A 107 6.20 -6.01 9.13
N LEU A 108 5.10 -5.26 9.25
CA LEU A 108 4.03 -5.59 10.21
C LEU A 108 3.13 -6.66 9.61
N VAL A 109 2.79 -7.68 10.38
CA VAL A 109 1.89 -8.76 9.95
C VAL A 109 0.58 -8.64 10.73
N ASN A 110 -0.55 -8.73 10.03
CA ASN A 110 -1.84 -8.86 10.66
C ASN A 110 -2.12 -10.33 11.02
N CYS A 111 -2.50 -10.60 12.26
CA CYS A 111 -3.00 -11.92 12.66
C CYS A 111 -4.54 -11.91 12.69
N GLY A 112 -5.15 -12.19 11.54
CA GLY A 112 -6.61 -12.22 11.40
C GLY A 112 -7.32 -13.43 12.03
N SER A 113 -6.56 -14.41 12.56
CA SER A 113 -7.10 -15.63 13.19
C SER A 113 -6.21 -16.10 14.34
N LEU A 114 -6.80 -16.86 15.27
CA LEU A 114 -6.06 -17.49 16.38
C LEU A 114 -5.00 -18.48 15.87
N ASP A 115 -5.31 -19.25 14.83
CA ASP A 115 -4.34 -20.12 14.14
C ASP A 115 -3.10 -19.35 13.67
N ARG A 116 -3.30 -18.18 13.03
CA ARG A 116 -2.19 -17.35 12.56
C ARG A 116 -1.35 -16.83 13.73
N LEU A 117 -2.00 -16.41 14.81
CA LEU A 117 -1.31 -15.96 16.02
C LEU A 117 -0.48 -17.08 16.65
N GLU A 118 -1.02 -18.30 16.76
CA GLU A 118 -0.28 -19.46 17.27
C GLU A 118 0.92 -19.82 16.40
N ARG A 119 0.76 -19.79 15.07
CA ARG A 119 1.86 -20.07 14.13
C ARG A 119 2.96 -19.01 14.21
N LEU A 120 2.60 -17.74 14.37
CA LEU A 120 3.56 -16.66 14.61
C LEU A 120 4.35 -16.90 15.92
N GLY A 121 3.66 -17.28 17.00
CA GLY A 121 4.31 -17.61 18.28
C GLY A 121 5.25 -18.82 18.17
N LYS A 122 4.84 -19.87 17.45
CA LYS A 122 5.70 -21.06 17.19
C LYS A 122 6.93 -20.74 16.36
N ALA A 123 6.86 -19.73 15.50
CA ALA A 123 8.01 -19.25 14.72
C ALA A 123 9.03 -18.47 15.56
N GLY A 124 8.79 -18.25 16.86
CA GLY A 124 9.72 -17.57 17.77
C GLY A 124 9.81 -16.07 17.55
N VAL A 125 8.77 -15.46 16.95
CA VAL A 125 8.73 -14.02 16.71
C VAL A 125 8.44 -13.30 18.03
N GLU A 126 9.46 -12.61 18.55
CA GLU A 126 9.36 -11.72 19.71
C GLU A 126 9.48 -10.27 19.22
N ARG A 127 8.43 -9.45 19.38
CA ARG A 127 8.42 -8.03 19.06
C ARG A 127 7.72 -7.23 20.14
#